data_AF-A0A9D8T4C6-F1
#
_entry.id   AF-A0A9D8T4C6-F1
#
_cell.length_a   1.000
_cell.length_b   1.000
_cell.length_c   1.000
_cell.angle_alpha   90.00
_cell.angle_beta   90.00
_cell.angle_gamma   90.00
#
_symmetry.space_group_name_H-M   'P 1'
#
loop_
_entity.id
_entity.type
_entity.pdbx_description
1 polymer ?
#
loop_
_entity_poly.entity_id
_entity_poly.type
_entity_poly.pdbx_seq_one_letter_code
_entity_poly.pdbx_strand_id
1 'polypeptide(L)'
;MSKVPISLIIDDGGVVNMYHYHDLSHKHEQLVPPAFTMEFGNVCRKHGVRGKFSVVPIPAGLGRLDKKNKVNGVDPAQIDSFVRICKKYIMPDFSITPEILTHFLAWNLKRSCNMQMCEDVYFSHLTAEEIADYVALSLTILNNLGLNPTGVTSPWYTGGDNEDNYAKGIGMAFKRVFNKESCYYFMHTDDHIRKPTVMCDTPESGRVVTIPATCNVDPFWDTQNPIPVAKAHRNVRELIDYYITADGRSGKFRELYEQNRPMVFYTHWQSLYSDGRGIGLEGLDALCTRLKKVFGSNIEWTKFEDLNW
;
A
#
# COMPACT_ATOMS: atom_id res chain seq x y z
N MET A 1 26.68 -15.86 3.87
CA MET A 1 25.49 -15.92 3.01
C MET A 1 24.94 -14.50 2.90
N SER A 2 24.45 -14.08 1.73
CA SER A 2 23.70 -12.82 1.61
C SER A 2 22.46 -12.88 2.49
N LYS A 3 22.08 -11.76 3.11
CA LYS A 3 20.83 -11.69 3.87
C LYS A 3 19.65 -11.83 2.91
N VAL A 4 18.58 -12.48 3.36
CA VAL A 4 17.35 -12.57 2.58
C VAL A 4 16.56 -11.26 2.75
N PRO A 5 16.24 -10.52 1.68
CA PRO A 5 15.52 -9.27 1.79
C PRO A 5 14.06 -9.51 2.22
N ILE A 6 13.54 -8.62 3.06
CA ILE A 6 12.14 -8.60 3.49
C ILE A 6 11.56 -7.18 3.35
N SER A 7 10.32 -7.08 2.89
CA SER A 7 9.64 -5.80 2.67
C SER A 7 8.15 -5.90 3.00
N LEU A 8 7.63 -4.86 3.64
CA LEU A 8 6.22 -4.72 3.97
C LEU A 8 5.52 -3.76 2.99
N ILE A 9 4.40 -4.18 2.43
CA ILE A 9 3.47 -3.35 1.69
C ILE A 9 2.33 -2.93 2.63
N ILE A 10 2.12 -1.62 2.77
CA ILE A 10 0.88 -1.07 3.35
C ILE A 10 0.04 -0.51 2.22
N ASP A 11 -1.20 -1.01 2.14
CA ASP A 11 -2.27 -0.53 1.28
C ASP A 11 -3.26 0.32 2.09
N ASP A 12 -4.09 1.11 1.42
CA ASP A 12 -5.14 1.98 1.96
C ASP A 12 -4.71 3.14 2.87
N GLY A 13 -3.43 3.53 2.85
CA GLY A 13 -2.93 4.55 3.78
C GLY A 13 -3.62 5.91 3.62
N GLY A 14 -4.13 6.45 4.73
CA GLY A 14 -4.83 7.73 4.68
C GLY A 14 -5.43 8.22 5.99
N VAL A 15 -6.00 9.43 5.93
CA VAL A 15 -6.81 10.04 7.01
C VAL A 15 -8.25 9.55 6.99
N VAL A 16 -8.68 8.93 5.90
CA VAL A 16 -10.01 8.34 5.72
C VAL A 16 -9.84 6.83 5.79
N ASN A 17 -10.67 6.18 6.59
CA ASN A 17 -10.80 4.73 6.58
C ASN A 17 -11.61 4.31 5.35
N MET A 18 -10.95 3.73 4.35
CA MET A 18 -11.61 3.33 3.10
C MET A 18 -12.74 2.33 3.32
N TYR A 19 -12.64 1.49 4.36
CA TYR A 19 -13.65 0.48 4.69
C TYR A 19 -14.99 1.08 5.12
N HIS A 20 -15.02 2.33 5.58
CA HIS A 20 -16.27 3.08 5.79
C HIS A 20 -17.12 3.23 4.53
N TYR A 21 -16.49 3.23 3.35
CA TYR A 21 -17.15 3.34 2.06
C TYR A 21 -17.31 1.99 1.35
N HIS A 22 -16.46 1.02 1.66
CA HIS A 22 -16.48 -0.30 1.02
C HIS A 22 -17.45 -1.27 1.70
N ASP A 23 -17.52 -1.29 3.03
CA ASP A 23 -18.47 -2.12 3.77
C ASP A 23 -19.67 -1.30 4.24
N LEU A 24 -20.78 -1.46 3.53
CA LEU A 24 -22.07 -0.83 3.88
C LEU A 24 -22.88 -1.66 4.89
N SER A 25 -22.44 -2.88 5.20
CA SER A 25 -23.15 -3.79 6.11
C SER A 25 -22.85 -3.51 7.58
N HIS A 26 -21.72 -2.88 7.88
CA HIS A 26 -21.32 -2.49 9.23
C HIS A 26 -20.95 -1.02 9.31
N LYS A 27 -21.02 -0.47 10.53
CA LYS A 27 -20.59 0.90 10.79
C LYS A 27 -19.09 0.90 11.12
N HIS A 28 -18.32 1.55 10.28
CA HIS A 28 -16.89 1.79 10.49
C HIS A 28 -16.62 3.25 10.85
N GLU A 29 -15.54 3.51 11.58
CA GLU A 29 -15.08 4.88 11.80
C GLU A 29 -14.64 5.49 10.48
N GLN A 30 -15.08 6.71 10.17
CA GLN A 30 -14.76 7.35 8.90
C GLN A 30 -13.31 7.83 8.83
N LEU A 31 -12.76 8.28 9.97
CA LEU A 31 -11.47 8.96 10.02
C LEU A 31 -10.47 8.15 10.84
N VAL A 32 -9.23 8.12 10.35
CA VAL A 32 -8.10 7.55 11.09
C VAL A 32 -7.34 8.70 11.76
N PRO A 33 -7.22 8.72 13.10
CA PRO A 33 -6.57 9.80 13.81
C PRO A 33 -5.06 9.81 13.52
N PRO A 34 -4.43 11.00 13.40
CA PRO A 34 -2.98 11.10 13.19
C PRO A 34 -2.14 10.38 14.27
N ALA A 35 -2.67 10.23 15.48
CA ALA A 35 -2.03 9.48 16.56
C ALA A 35 -1.76 8.01 16.16
N PHE A 36 -2.69 7.37 15.45
CA PHE A 36 -2.51 6.01 14.96
C PHE A 36 -1.40 5.93 13.90
N THR A 37 -1.35 6.88 12.96
CA THR A 37 -0.26 6.95 11.96
C THR A 37 1.11 7.09 12.63
N MET A 38 1.19 7.87 13.71
CA MET A 38 2.43 8.02 14.49
C MET A 38 2.79 6.73 15.23
N GLU A 39 1.82 6.03 15.81
CA GLU A 39 2.01 4.76 16.48
C GLU A 39 2.52 3.68 15.52
N PHE A 40 1.90 3.54 14.35
CA PHE A 40 2.37 2.67 13.28
C PHE A 40 3.84 2.94 12.93
N GLY A 41 4.20 4.20 12.67
CA GLY A 41 5.59 4.58 12.38
C GLY A 41 6.56 4.23 13.52
N ASN A 42 6.13 4.33 14.78
CA ASN A 42 6.94 3.92 15.93
C ASN A 42 7.12 2.40 16.00
N VAL A 43 6.08 1.60 15.73
CA VAL A 43 6.18 0.12 15.66
C VAL A 43 7.15 -0.29 14.55
N CYS A 44 7.04 0.31 13.35
CA CYS A 44 7.96 0.02 12.26
C CYS A 44 9.40 0.36 12.64
N ARG A 45 9.65 1.55 13.21
CA ARG A 45 10.98 1.98 13.64
C ARG A 45 11.57 1.10 14.73
N LYS A 46 10.77 0.65 15.70
CA LYS A 46 11.18 -0.29 16.76
C LYS A 46 11.80 -1.57 16.20
N HIS A 47 11.28 -2.04 15.07
CA HIS A 47 11.71 -3.28 14.42
C HIS A 47 12.59 -3.08 13.18
N GLY A 48 12.82 -1.83 12.77
CA GLY A 48 13.52 -1.49 11.53
C GLY A 48 12.77 -1.93 10.28
N VAL A 49 11.43 -2.02 10.33
CA VAL A 49 10.59 -2.42 9.19
C VAL A 49 10.72 -1.40 8.07
N ARG A 50 10.91 -1.89 6.84
CA ARG A 50 10.99 -1.09 5.62
C ARG A 50 10.13 -1.69 4.53
N GLY A 51 9.74 -0.87 3.55
CA GLY A 51 8.94 -1.32 2.43
C GLY A 51 8.27 -0.18 1.67
N LYS A 52 6.95 -0.26 1.45
CA LYS A 52 6.16 0.82 0.84
C LYS A 52 4.88 1.12 1.63
N PHE A 53 4.42 2.35 1.52
CA PHE A 53 3.20 2.84 2.13
C PHE A 53 2.39 3.61 1.08
N SER A 54 1.18 3.15 0.77
CA SER A 54 0.32 3.86 -0.16
C SER A 54 -0.35 5.07 0.50
N VAL A 55 -0.67 6.10 -0.28
CA VAL A 55 -1.51 7.22 0.15
C VAL A 55 -2.58 7.45 -0.90
N VAL A 56 -3.86 7.39 -0.51
CA VAL A 56 -4.98 7.65 -1.43
C VAL A 56 -5.10 9.17 -1.69
N PRO A 57 -4.84 9.68 -2.91
CA PRO A 57 -4.75 11.13 -3.16
C PRO A 57 -6.07 11.92 -3.06
N ILE A 58 -7.19 11.27 -3.38
CA ILE A 58 -8.56 11.79 -3.30
C ILE A 58 -9.42 10.76 -2.55
N PRO A 59 -9.21 10.54 -1.25
CA PRO A 59 -9.77 9.41 -0.53
C PRO A 59 -11.30 9.35 -0.68
N ALA A 60 -11.81 8.22 -1.19
CA ALA A 60 -13.23 7.99 -1.50
C ALA A 60 -13.89 9.07 -2.38
N GLY A 61 -13.10 9.83 -3.14
CA GLY A 61 -13.60 10.95 -3.94
C GLY A 61 -14.02 12.18 -3.12
N LEU A 62 -13.62 12.29 -1.86
CA LEU A 62 -14.05 13.38 -0.97
C LEU A 62 -13.39 14.73 -1.28
N GLY A 63 -12.27 14.71 -2.01
CA GLY A 63 -11.51 15.90 -2.38
C GLY A 63 -10.01 15.62 -2.37
N ARG A 64 -9.24 16.43 -3.09
CA ARG A 64 -7.79 16.25 -3.19
C ARG A 64 -7.08 16.63 -1.90
N LEU A 65 -6.18 15.79 -1.42
CA LEU A 65 -5.41 16.07 -0.20
C LEU A 65 -4.53 17.34 -0.33
N ASP A 66 -3.99 17.63 -1.53
CA ASP A 66 -3.23 18.86 -1.80
C ASP A 66 -4.09 20.14 -1.84
N LYS A 67 -5.42 20.00 -1.75
CA LYS A 67 -6.42 21.05 -1.58
C LYS A 67 -7.25 20.82 -0.30
N LYS A 68 -6.58 20.46 0.80
CA LYS A 68 -7.15 20.10 2.12
C LYS A 68 -8.45 20.80 2.55
N ASN A 69 -8.62 22.11 2.31
CA ASN A 69 -9.85 22.87 2.63
C ASN A 69 -11.09 22.45 1.82
N LYS A 70 -10.94 21.57 0.82
CA LYS A 70 -12.00 21.06 -0.05
C LYS A 70 -12.20 19.55 0.11
N VAL A 71 -11.62 18.93 1.14
CA VAL A 71 -11.82 17.52 1.42
C VAL A 71 -13.02 17.39 2.35
N ASN A 72 -14.14 16.90 1.81
CA ASN A 72 -15.41 16.83 2.52
C ASN A 72 -15.30 15.88 3.72
N GLY A 73 -15.75 16.34 4.89
CA GLY A 73 -15.79 15.52 6.11
C GLY A 73 -14.44 15.33 6.82
N VAL A 74 -13.38 16.01 6.38
CA VAL A 74 -12.05 15.92 7.00
C VAL A 74 -11.56 17.31 7.40
N ASP A 75 -11.11 17.46 8.65
CA ASP A 75 -10.47 18.70 9.11
C ASP A 75 -9.11 18.89 8.40
N PRO A 76 -8.85 20.03 7.74
CA PRO A 76 -7.55 20.34 7.14
C PRO A 76 -6.35 20.14 8.08
N ALA A 77 -6.51 20.37 9.39
CA ALA A 77 -5.45 20.17 10.38
C ALA A 77 -5.10 18.68 10.58
N GLN A 78 -6.05 17.77 10.38
CA GLN A 78 -5.79 16.33 10.39
C GLN A 78 -4.98 15.91 9.16
N ILE A 79 -5.30 16.44 7.97
CA ILE A 79 -4.54 16.20 6.74
C ILE A 79 -3.10 16.70 6.91
N ASP A 80 -2.91 17.93 7.43
CA ASP A 80 -1.58 18.47 7.70
C ASP A 80 -0.78 17.61 8.69
N SER A 81 -1.45 17.10 9.72
CA SER A 81 -0.82 16.25 10.73
C SER A 81 -0.42 14.90 10.16
N PHE A 82 -1.29 14.27 9.38
CA PHE A 82 -0.99 13.03 8.67
C PHE A 82 0.20 13.20 7.72
N VAL A 83 0.19 14.21 6.84
CA VAL A 83 1.29 14.46 5.90
C VAL A 83 2.61 14.72 6.63
N ARG A 84 2.58 15.50 7.72
CA ARG A 84 3.76 15.75 8.57
C ARG A 84 4.29 14.46 9.18
N ILE A 85 3.42 13.58 9.65
CA ILE A 85 3.80 12.28 10.22
C ILE A 85 4.36 11.36 9.14
N CYS A 86 3.73 11.28 7.96
CA CYS A 86 4.26 10.52 6.83
C CYS A 86 5.70 10.93 6.50
N LYS A 87 5.97 12.23 6.39
CA LYS A 87 7.32 12.75 6.14
C LYS A 87 8.34 12.37 7.21
N LYS A 88 7.96 12.43 8.49
CA LYS A 88 8.88 12.26 9.62
C LYS A 88 9.05 10.80 10.09
N TYR A 89 8.01 9.99 9.96
CA TYR A 89 7.93 8.65 10.55
C TYR A 89 7.78 7.53 9.53
N ILE A 90 7.31 7.82 8.31
CA ILE A 90 7.04 6.79 7.29
C ILE A 90 8.08 6.84 6.16
N MET A 91 8.24 7.98 5.48
CA MET A 91 9.18 8.16 4.35
C MET A 91 10.64 7.76 4.63
N PRO A 92 11.19 7.90 5.86
CA PRO A 92 12.54 7.42 6.15
C PRO A 92 12.72 5.93 5.91
N ASP A 93 11.66 5.13 6.07
CA ASP A 93 11.71 3.66 6.05
C ASP A 93 10.80 3.03 4.98
N PHE A 94 9.91 3.81 4.37
CA PHE A 94 8.98 3.36 3.34
C PHE A 94 9.02 4.25 2.09
N SER A 95 8.98 3.62 0.92
CA SER A 95 8.63 4.28 -0.35
C SER A 95 7.15 4.68 -0.34
N ILE A 96 6.82 5.83 -0.93
CA ILE A 96 5.43 6.26 -1.07
C ILE A 96 4.91 5.92 -2.46
N THR A 97 3.68 5.41 -2.52
CA THR A 97 2.94 5.20 -3.76
C THR A 97 1.56 5.84 -3.64
N PRO A 98 0.96 6.39 -4.71
CA PRO A 98 -0.47 6.57 -4.73
C PRO A 98 -1.16 5.20 -4.87
N GLU A 99 -2.32 5.05 -4.24
CA GLU A 99 -3.23 3.95 -4.52
C GLU A 99 -4.25 4.38 -5.56
N ILE A 100 -3.72 4.50 -6.79
CA ILE A 100 -4.32 5.27 -7.90
C ILE A 100 -4.80 6.64 -7.41
N LEU A 101 -6.11 6.93 -7.36
CA LEU A 101 -6.59 8.28 -7.09
C LEU A 101 -7.65 8.31 -6.00
N THR A 102 -8.67 7.45 -6.08
CA THR A 102 -9.82 7.51 -5.17
C THR A 102 -9.98 6.26 -4.31
N HIS A 103 -9.52 5.11 -4.80
CA HIS A 103 -9.82 3.80 -4.23
C HIS A 103 -11.33 3.59 -4.01
N PHE A 104 -12.17 4.18 -4.87
CA PHE A 104 -13.61 4.02 -4.81
C PHE A 104 -14.26 4.28 -6.17
N LEU A 105 -14.97 5.39 -6.35
CA LEU A 105 -15.56 5.81 -7.62
C LEU A 105 -14.54 6.58 -8.45
N ALA A 106 -14.45 6.25 -9.74
CA ALA A 106 -13.60 6.93 -10.70
C ALA A 106 -13.82 8.45 -10.68
N TRP A 107 -12.75 9.21 -10.90
CA TRP A 107 -12.75 10.67 -10.87
C TRP A 107 -12.76 11.26 -12.27
N ASN A 108 -13.70 12.14 -12.55
CA ASN A 108 -13.70 12.88 -13.81
C ASN A 108 -12.65 14.00 -13.76
N LEU A 109 -11.52 13.82 -14.44
CA LEU A 109 -10.42 14.80 -14.45
C LEU A 109 -10.86 16.21 -14.93
N LYS A 110 -11.77 16.28 -15.90
CA LYS A 110 -12.23 17.55 -16.50
C LYS A 110 -13.19 18.32 -15.59
N ARG A 111 -14.11 17.61 -14.94
CA ARG A 111 -15.16 18.19 -14.09
C ARG A 111 -14.75 18.28 -12.62
N SER A 112 -13.70 17.56 -12.22
CA SER A 112 -13.26 17.43 -10.82
C SER A 112 -14.39 16.93 -9.91
N CYS A 113 -14.99 15.79 -10.26
CA CYS A 113 -16.06 15.15 -9.49
C CYS A 113 -16.07 13.64 -9.67
N ASN A 114 -16.74 12.92 -8.76
CA ASN A 114 -16.95 11.49 -8.87
C ASN A 114 -17.80 11.13 -10.10
N MET A 115 -17.47 9.99 -10.71
CA MET A 115 -18.28 9.31 -11.72
C MET A 115 -19.21 8.30 -11.05
N GLN A 116 -20.17 7.79 -11.81
CA GLN A 116 -21.05 6.68 -11.38
C GLN A 116 -20.47 5.33 -11.84
N MET A 117 -19.18 5.13 -11.60
CA MET A 117 -18.43 3.93 -11.98
C MET A 117 -17.27 3.77 -11.00
N CYS A 118 -16.98 2.53 -10.56
CA CYS A 118 -15.83 2.26 -9.71
C CYS A 118 -14.52 2.48 -10.49
N GLU A 119 -13.48 2.89 -9.78
CA GLU A 119 -12.18 3.25 -10.36
C GLU A 119 -11.52 2.07 -11.08
N ASP A 120 -11.66 0.85 -10.54
CA ASP A 120 -11.17 -0.38 -11.14
C ASP A 120 -11.83 -0.68 -12.49
N VAL A 121 -13.17 -0.62 -12.53
CA VAL A 121 -13.95 -0.84 -13.75
C VAL A 121 -13.62 0.21 -14.81
N TYR A 122 -13.43 1.46 -14.40
CA TYR A 122 -13.08 2.54 -15.32
C TYR A 122 -11.76 2.26 -16.04
N PHE A 123 -10.74 1.79 -15.31
CA PHE A 123 -9.42 1.48 -15.87
C PHE A 123 -9.42 0.35 -16.91
N SER A 124 -10.36 -0.58 -16.84
CA SER A 124 -10.53 -1.64 -17.86
C SER A 124 -10.89 -1.11 -19.25
N HIS A 125 -11.27 0.18 -19.37
CA HIS A 125 -11.67 0.80 -20.63
C HIS A 125 -10.70 1.88 -21.14
N LEU A 126 -9.65 2.19 -20.38
CA LEU A 126 -8.77 3.32 -20.69
C LEU A 126 -7.64 2.94 -21.65
N THR A 127 -7.27 3.90 -22.49
CA THR A 127 -6.00 3.86 -23.24
C THR A 127 -4.82 4.18 -22.32
N ALA A 128 -3.59 3.80 -22.72
CA ALA A 128 -2.38 4.16 -21.97
C ALA A 128 -2.24 5.69 -21.74
N GLU A 129 -2.68 6.52 -22.70
CA GLU A 129 -2.69 7.98 -22.57
C GLU A 129 -3.65 8.47 -21.48
N GLU A 130 -4.87 7.93 -21.44
CA GLU A 130 -5.86 8.30 -20.42
C GLU A 130 -5.43 7.81 -19.03
N ILE A 131 -4.82 6.63 -18.94
CA ILE A 131 -4.21 6.12 -17.70
C ILE A 131 -3.08 7.05 -17.28
N ALA A 132 -2.24 7.50 -18.22
CA ALA A 132 -1.13 8.40 -17.92
C ALA A 132 -1.64 9.74 -17.34
N ASP A 133 -2.71 10.31 -17.90
CA ASP A 133 -3.31 11.55 -17.38
C ASP A 133 -3.92 11.35 -15.98
N TYR A 134 -4.59 10.21 -15.76
CA TYR A 134 -5.21 9.88 -14.48
C TYR A 134 -4.16 9.66 -13.38
N VAL A 135 -3.14 8.85 -13.65
CA VAL A 135 -2.02 8.59 -12.72
C VAL A 135 -1.17 9.84 -12.52
N ALA A 136 -0.96 10.66 -13.55
CA ALA A 136 -0.22 11.92 -13.41
C ALA A 136 -0.89 12.87 -12.41
N LEU A 137 -2.22 12.86 -12.33
CA LEU A 137 -2.94 13.62 -11.29
C LEU A 137 -2.60 13.11 -9.89
N SER A 138 -2.63 11.79 -9.69
CA SER A 138 -2.26 11.15 -8.42
C SER A 138 -0.84 11.51 -7.98
N LEU A 139 0.12 11.35 -8.90
CA LEU A 139 1.52 11.68 -8.66
C LEU A 139 1.70 13.17 -8.33
N THR A 140 1.01 14.05 -9.05
CA THR A 140 1.05 15.50 -8.83
C THR A 140 0.52 15.87 -7.44
N ILE A 141 -0.61 15.28 -7.01
CA ILE A 141 -1.18 15.55 -5.68
C ILE A 141 -0.18 15.18 -4.59
N LEU A 142 0.39 13.97 -4.65
CA LEU A 142 1.36 13.52 -3.64
C LEU A 142 2.66 14.32 -3.71
N ASN A 143 3.11 14.73 -4.89
CA ASN A 143 4.27 15.61 -5.05
C ASN A 143 4.04 17.00 -4.44
N ASN A 144 2.87 17.60 -4.64
CA ASN A 144 2.50 18.89 -4.04
C ASN A 144 2.49 18.83 -2.51
N LEU A 145 2.17 17.65 -1.95
CA LEU A 145 2.28 17.39 -0.51
C LEU A 145 3.71 17.12 -0.04
N GLY A 146 4.68 16.99 -0.96
CA GLY A 146 6.08 16.66 -0.68
C GLY A 146 6.29 15.20 -0.27
N LEU A 147 5.46 14.29 -0.75
CA LEU A 147 5.53 12.85 -0.47
C LEU A 147 6.33 12.06 -1.52
N ASN A 148 6.66 12.68 -2.66
CA ASN A 148 7.61 12.20 -3.68
C ASN A 148 7.40 10.72 -4.08
N PRO A 149 6.26 10.34 -4.67
CA PRO A 149 5.97 8.95 -4.99
C PRO A 149 6.99 8.34 -5.98
N THR A 150 7.22 7.03 -5.85
CA THR A 150 8.23 6.30 -6.64
C THR A 150 7.69 5.06 -7.36
N GLY A 151 6.47 4.66 -7.06
CA GLY A 151 5.70 3.67 -7.81
C GLY A 151 4.20 3.93 -7.69
N VAL A 152 3.37 2.96 -8.08
CA VAL A 152 1.89 2.97 -7.97
C VAL A 152 1.40 1.72 -7.26
N THR A 153 0.29 1.81 -6.53
CA THR A 153 -0.43 0.67 -5.97
C THR A 153 -1.78 0.56 -6.65
N SER A 154 -2.09 -0.63 -7.16
CA SER A 154 -3.41 -0.95 -7.68
C SER A 154 -4.35 -1.30 -6.52
N PRO A 155 -5.43 -0.53 -6.27
CA PRO A 155 -6.49 -0.98 -5.41
C PRO A 155 -7.16 -2.20 -6.02
N TRP A 156 -7.42 -3.22 -5.20
CA TRP A 156 -7.95 -4.52 -5.65
C TRP A 156 -7.08 -5.12 -6.77
N TYR A 157 -7.62 -5.25 -7.98
CA TYR A 157 -6.90 -5.71 -9.17
C TYR A 157 -6.99 -4.68 -10.31
N THR A 158 -7.04 -3.39 -9.94
CA THR A 158 -7.21 -2.31 -10.93
C THR A 158 -6.10 -2.32 -11.97
N GLY A 159 -6.50 -2.33 -13.24
CA GLY A 159 -5.61 -2.39 -14.39
C GLY A 159 -5.29 -3.82 -14.87
N GLY A 160 -5.68 -4.86 -14.12
CA GLY A 160 -5.36 -6.24 -14.48
C GLY A 160 -5.96 -6.73 -15.79
N ASP A 161 -7.20 -6.35 -16.10
CA ASP A 161 -7.85 -6.68 -17.39
C ASP A 161 -7.32 -5.83 -18.57
N ASN A 162 -6.42 -4.89 -18.30
CA ASN A 162 -5.89 -3.92 -19.26
C ASN A 162 -4.40 -3.61 -18.99
N GLU A 163 -3.64 -4.64 -18.58
CA GLU A 163 -2.33 -4.47 -17.92
C GLU A 163 -1.27 -3.84 -18.85
N ASP A 164 -1.31 -4.14 -20.15
CA ASP A 164 -0.40 -3.55 -21.13
C ASP A 164 -0.53 -2.01 -21.20
N ASN A 165 -1.77 -1.52 -21.30
CA ASN A 165 -2.04 -0.08 -21.28
C ASN A 165 -1.75 0.50 -19.89
N TYR A 166 -2.05 -0.25 -18.83
CA TYR A 166 -1.82 0.17 -17.45
C TYR A 166 -0.33 0.41 -17.18
N ALA A 167 0.52 -0.57 -17.47
CA ALA A 167 1.96 -0.44 -17.31
C ALA A 167 2.52 0.70 -18.15
N LYS A 168 2.14 0.79 -19.44
CA LYS A 168 2.60 1.87 -20.33
C LYS A 168 2.18 3.26 -19.82
N GLY A 169 0.92 3.40 -19.40
CA GLY A 169 0.37 4.65 -18.89
C GLY A 169 1.03 5.12 -17.59
N ILE A 170 1.33 4.20 -16.66
CA ILE A 170 2.08 4.51 -15.44
C ILE A 170 3.46 5.08 -15.79
N GLY A 171 4.21 4.43 -16.69
CA GLY A 171 5.51 4.91 -17.12
C GLY A 171 5.45 6.30 -17.73
N MET A 172 4.51 6.53 -18.65
CA MET A 172 4.26 7.84 -19.26
C MET A 172 3.94 8.91 -18.20
N ALA A 173 3.16 8.60 -17.18
CA ALA A 173 2.86 9.52 -16.07
C ALA A 173 4.12 9.90 -15.28
N PHE A 174 4.99 8.94 -14.97
CA PHE A 174 6.25 9.20 -14.27
C PHE A 174 7.20 10.07 -15.10
N LYS A 175 7.28 9.88 -16.42
CA LYS A 175 8.03 10.78 -17.31
C LYS A 175 7.45 12.19 -17.31
N ARG A 176 6.12 12.33 -17.45
CA ARG A 176 5.43 13.64 -17.46
C ARG A 176 5.64 14.44 -16.18
N VAL A 177 5.50 13.80 -15.02
CA VAL A 177 5.49 14.50 -13.72
C VAL A 177 6.88 14.67 -13.13
N PHE A 178 7.74 13.66 -13.28
CA PHE A 178 9.04 13.62 -12.59
C PHE A 178 10.25 13.52 -13.52
N ASN A 179 10.05 13.38 -14.84
CA ASN A 179 11.12 13.08 -15.79
C ASN A 179 11.94 11.84 -15.37
N LYS A 180 11.25 10.82 -14.84
CA LYS A 180 11.86 9.55 -14.42
C LYS A 180 11.70 8.50 -15.51
N GLU A 181 12.80 7.84 -15.85
CA GLU A 181 12.87 6.78 -16.86
C GLU A 181 12.50 5.39 -16.32
N SER A 182 12.30 5.27 -15.00
CA SER A 182 11.89 4.01 -14.39
C SER A 182 10.92 4.22 -13.24
N CYS A 183 10.01 3.26 -13.09
CA CYS A 183 9.06 3.18 -11.99
C CYS A 183 8.58 1.74 -11.81
N TYR A 184 7.75 1.52 -10.80
CA TYR A 184 7.17 0.21 -10.53
C TYR A 184 5.73 0.32 -10.06
N TYR A 185 5.01 -0.80 -10.07
CA TYR A 185 3.70 -0.89 -9.46
C TYR A 185 3.48 -2.23 -8.75
N PHE A 186 2.50 -2.22 -7.84
CA PHE A 186 2.04 -3.39 -7.08
C PHE A 186 0.60 -3.72 -7.50
N MET A 187 0.37 -4.99 -7.82
CA MET A 187 -0.94 -5.52 -8.21
C MET A 187 -1.03 -7.03 -7.97
N HIS A 188 0.08 -7.74 -8.18
CA HIS A 188 0.11 -9.21 -8.17
C HIS A 188 0.61 -9.80 -6.86
N THR A 189 0.23 -11.05 -6.64
CA THR A 189 0.81 -11.97 -5.67
C THR A 189 1.58 -13.11 -6.36
N ASP A 190 2.38 -13.86 -5.61
CA ASP A 190 3.31 -14.91 -6.09
C ASP A 190 2.64 -16.08 -6.84
N ASP A 191 1.33 -16.26 -6.69
CA ASP A 191 0.50 -17.19 -7.46
C ASP A 191 0.36 -16.79 -8.93
N HIS A 192 0.37 -15.49 -9.24
CA HIS A 192 0.25 -14.96 -10.60
C HIS A 192 1.61 -14.59 -11.21
N ILE A 193 2.37 -13.74 -10.51
CA ILE A 193 3.71 -13.30 -10.93
C ILE A 193 4.69 -13.64 -9.80
N ARG A 194 5.67 -14.49 -10.07
CA ARG A 194 6.55 -15.06 -9.03
C ARG A 194 7.76 -14.21 -8.66
N LYS A 195 8.07 -13.20 -9.48
CA LYS A 195 9.23 -12.32 -9.34
C LYS A 195 9.00 -10.98 -10.03
N PRO A 196 9.71 -9.91 -9.63
CA PRO A 196 9.70 -8.64 -10.35
C PRO A 196 9.86 -8.85 -11.86
N THR A 197 8.97 -8.24 -12.63
CA THR A 197 8.89 -8.46 -14.09
C THR A 197 8.75 -7.13 -14.81
N VAL A 198 9.55 -6.93 -15.86
CA VAL A 198 9.45 -5.75 -16.73
C VAL A 198 8.20 -5.91 -17.60
N MET A 199 7.25 -5.00 -17.44
CA MET A 199 5.98 -5.01 -18.16
C MET A 199 5.99 -4.04 -19.35
N CYS A 200 6.82 -3.00 -19.28
CA CYS A 200 6.98 -2.03 -20.35
C CYS A 200 8.41 -1.47 -20.32
N ASP A 201 9.03 -1.29 -21.48
CA ASP A 201 10.34 -0.64 -21.63
C ASP A 201 10.40 0.01 -23.01
N THR A 202 9.81 1.21 -23.14
CA THR A 202 9.77 1.95 -24.41
C THR A 202 10.24 3.39 -24.22
N PRO A 203 10.65 4.10 -25.29
CA PRO A 203 11.03 5.51 -25.20
C PRO A 203 9.92 6.41 -24.64
N GLU A 204 8.64 6.06 -24.82
CA GLU A 204 7.51 6.85 -24.35
C GLU A 204 7.18 6.62 -22.87
N SER A 205 7.31 5.40 -22.37
CA SER A 205 6.95 5.02 -20.99
C SER A 205 8.15 4.86 -20.05
N GLY A 206 9.35 4.65 -20.59
CA GLY A 206 10.49 4.17 -19.79
C GLY A 206 10.27 2.73 -19.31
N ARG A 207 11.07 2.31 -18.34
CA ARG A 207 11.05 0.96 -17.75
C ARG A 207 10.04 0.88 -16.60
N VAL A 208 9.03 0.04 -16.75
CA VAL A 208 7.98 -0.18 -15.76
C VAL A 208 8.00 -1.63 -15.28
N VAL A 209 8.20 -1.81 -13.98
CA VAL A 209 8.33 -3.13 -13.36
C VAL A 209 7.12 -3.41 -12.47
N THR A 210 6.51 -4.58 -12.62
CA THR A 210 5.54 -5.07 -11.63
C THR A 210 6.27 -5.85 -10.55
N ILE A 211 5.96 -5.57 -9.29
CA ILE A 211 6.58 -6.23 -8.13
C ILE A 211 5.51 -7.00 -7.37
N PRO A 212 5.55 -8.34 -7.37
CA PRO A 212 4.54 -9.14 -6.69
C PRO A 212 4.84 -9.27 -5.19
N ALA A 213 3.78 -9.37 -4.38
CA ALA A 213 3.94 -9.88 -3.03
C ALA A 213 4.17 -11.40 -3.04
N THR A 214 5.15 -11.88 -2.28
CA THR A 214 5.46 -13.32 -2.18
C THR A 214 4.55 -14.09 -1.24
N CYS A 215 3.68 -13.38 -0.54
CA CYS A 215 2.66 -13.91 0.35
C CYS A 215 1.32 -13.34 -0.08
N ASN A 216 0.28 -14.17 -0.14
CA ASN A 216 -1.04 -13.81 -0.65
C ASN A 216 -2.14 -13.77 0.43
N VAL A 217 -1.74 -13.72 1.71
CA VAL A 217 -2.66 -13.69 2.84
C VAL A 217 -2.35 -12.48 3.71
N ASP A 218 -3.31 -11.58 3.90
CA ASP A 218 -3.23 -10.56 4.94
C ASP A 218 -3.66 -11.18 6.29
N PRO A 219 -2.73 -11.38 7.25
CA PRO A 219 -3.04 -12.06 8.50
C PRO A 219 -3.87 -11.19 9.46
N PHE A 220 -4.03 -9.91 9.13
CA PHE A 220 -4.74 -8.94 9.95
C PHE A 220 -6.10 -8.58 9.36
N TRP A 221 -6.44 -9.04 8.16
CA TRP A 221 -7.65 -8.65 7.42
C TRP A 221 -8.91 -8.63 8.27
N ASP A 222 -9.19 -9.72 8.98
CA ASP A 222 -10.40 -9.88 9.79
C ASP A 222 -10.53 -8.89 10.97
N THR A 223 -9.43 -8.23 11.35
CA THR A 223 -9.45 -7.29 12.48
C THR A 223 -10.21 -6.01 12.19
N GLN A 224 -10.45 -5.67 10.91
CA GLN A 224 -11.34 -4.56 10.53
C GLN A 224 -12.82 -4.86 10.81
N ASN A 225 -13.20 -6.14 10.90
CA ASN A 225 -14.58 -6.53 11.12
C ASN A 225 -15.00 -6.32 12.58
N PRO A 226 -16.30 -6.08 12.85
CA PRO A 226 -16.84 -5.92 14.21
C PRO A 226 -16.98 -7.27 14.94
N ILE A 227 -15.91 -8.06 14.99
CA ILE A 227 -15.83 -9.32 15.72
C ILE A 227 -15.37 -9.10 17.17
N PRO A 228 -15.73 -10.01 18.11
CA PRO A 228 -15.25 -9.91 19.49
C PRO A 228 -13.72 -9.83 19.58
N VAL A 229 -13.21 -8.92 20.42
CA VAL A 229 -11.77 -8.66 20.60
C VAL A 229 -10.96 -9.94 20.85
N ALA A 230 -11.44 -10.82 21.73
CA ALA A 230 -10.79 -12.09 22.01
C ALA A 230 -10.70 -13.02 20.78
N LYS A 231 -11.69 -12.96 19.88
CA LYS A 231 -11.67 -13.71 18.61
C LYS A 231 -10.68 -13.07 17.65
N ALA A 232 -10.66 -11.75 17.52
CA ALA A 232 -9.70 -11.03 16.70
C ALA A 232 -8.24 -11.36 17.10
N HIS A 233 -7.89 -11.28 18.38
CA HIS A 233 -6.53 -11.66 18.83
C HIS A 233 -6.19 -13.13 18.56
N ARG A 234 -7.18 -14.03 18.65
CA ARG A 234 -6.96 -15.45 18.33
C ARG A 234 -6.66 -15.62 16.84
N ASN A 235 -7.52 -15.06 15.97
CA ASN A 235 -7.35 -15.12 14.52
C ASN A 235 -5.99 -14.56 14.11
N VAL A 236 -5.59 -13.39 14.64
CA VAL A 236 -4.27 -12.79 14.38
C VAL A 236 -3.14 -13.75 14.76
N ARG A 237 -3.19 -14.37 15.95
CA ARG A 237 -2.13 -15.31 16.37
C ARG A 237 -2.03 -16.53 15.46
N GLU A 238 -3.17 -17.10 15.08
CA GLU A 238 -3.26 -18.24 14.18
C GLU A 238 -2.76 -17.89 12.77
N LEU A 239 -3.10 -16.70 12.25
CA LEU A 239 -2.68 -16.25 10.93
C LEU A 239 -1.21 -15.78 10.89
N ILE A 240 -0.62 -15.37 12.01
CA ILE A 240 0.84 -15.19 12.09
C ILE A 240 1.55 -16.53 11.90
N ASP A 241 0.99 -17.66 12.35
CA ASP A 241 1.60 -18.99 12.15
C ASP A 241 1.62 -19.41 10.68
N TYR A 242 0.71 -18.89 9.83
CA TYR A 242 0.80 -19.07 8.37
C TYR A 242 2.12 -18.50 7.82
N TYR A 243 2.52 -17.34 8.32
CA TYR A 243 3.79 -16.70 7.93
C TYR A 243 4.99 -17.40 8.55
N ILE A 244 4.95 -17.59 9.87
CA ILE A 244 6.04 -18.19 10.62
C ILE A 244 5.53 -18.69 11.98
N THR A 245 5.68 -19.98 12.24
CA THR A 245 5.29 -20.59 13.52
C THR A 245 6.09 -20.06 14.69
N ALA A 246 5.56 -20.19 15.91
CA ALA A 246 6.22 -19.70 17.13
C ALA A 246 7.62 -20.32 17.39
N ASP A 247 7.85 -21.56 16.94
CA ASP A 247 9.15 -22.24 16.98
C ASP A 247 10.06 -21.88 15.78
N GLY A 248 9.52 -21.16 14.80
CA GLY A 248 10.19 -20.73 13.59
C GLY A 248 10.51 -21.84 12.60
N ARG A 249 9.95 -23.04 12.75
CA ARG A 249 10.29 -24.23 11.94
C ARG A 249 9.46 -24.37 10.67
N SER A 250 8.32 -23.71 10.56
CA SER A 250 7.45 -23.75 9.37
C SER A 250 6.73 -22.43 9.12
N GLY A 251 6.02 -22.35 8.00
CA GLY A 251 5.34 -21.15 7.53
C GLY A 251 5.99 -20.57 6.27
N LYS A 252 5.24 -19.71 5.56
CA LYS A 252 5.64 -19.18 4.25
C LYS A 252 7.00 -18.47 4.27
N PHE A 253 7.33 -17.73 5.33
CA PHE A 253 8.62 -17.07 5.45
C PHE A 253 9.77 -18.04 5.70
N ARG A 254 9.54 -19.17 6.38
CA ARG A 254 10.56 -20.22 6.51
C ARG A 254 10.87 -20.83 5.14
N GLU A 255 9.84 -21.13 4.35
CA GLU A 255 10.02 -21.66 2.99
C GLU A 255 10.80 -20.69 2.09
N LEU A 256 10.40 -19.41 2.07
CA LEU A 256 11.08 -18.38 1.27
C LEU A 256 12.53 -18.17 1.72
N TYR A 257 12.78 -18.21 3.03
CA TYR A 257 14.13 -18.12 3.58
C TYR A 257 15.03 -19.27 3.10
N GLU A 258 14.55 -20.50 3.18
CA GLU A 258 15.30 -21.69 2.75
C GLU A 258 15.57 -21.70 1.24
N GLN A 259 14.67 -21.11 0.46
CA GLN A 259 14.82 -20.92 -0.98
C GLN A 259 15.67 -19.69 -1.35
N ASN A 260 16.15 -18.91 -0.38
CA ASN A 260 16.83 -17.64 -0.58
C ASN A 260 16.04 -16.67 -1.49
N ARG A 261 14.71 -16.64 -1.32
CA ARG A 261 13.79 -15.77 -2.05
C ARG A 261 13.39 -14.56 -1.18
N PRO A 262 13.24 -13.36 -1.77
CA PRO A 262 12.70 -12.20 -1.05
C PRO A 262 11.38 -12.51 -0.36
N MET A 263 11.17 -11.92 0.81
CA MET A 263 9.91 -11.97 1.55
C MET A 263 9.18 -10.65 1.39
N VAL A 264 8.20 -10.61 0.49
CA VAL A 264 7.30 -9.46 0.32
C VAL A 264 5.91 -9.85 0.78
N PHE A 265 5.36 -9.10 1.72
CA PHE A 265 4.02 -9.32 2.25
C PHE A 265 3.29 -8.00 2.40
N TYR A 266 1.96 -8.07 2.49
CA TYR A 266 1.11 -6.89 2.54
C TYR A 266 0.10 -6.98 3.67
N THR A 267 -0.41 -5.80 4.04
CA THR A 267 -1.61 -5.65 4.86
C THR A 267 -2.26 -4.30 4.55
N HIS A 268 -3.49 -4.12 5.01
CA HIS A 268 -4.28 -2.93 4.73
C HIS A 268 -4.41 -2.02 5.96
N TRP A 269 -4.45 -0.72 5.70
CA TRP A 269 -4.46 0.31 6.74
C TRP A 269 -5.63 0.17 7.72
N GLN A 270 -6.83 -0.12 7.21
CA GLN A 270 -8.04 -0.36 7.99
C GLN A 270 -7.96 -1.60 8.86
N SER A 271 -7.24 -2.64 8.42
CA SER A 271 -7.00 -3.83 9.22
C SER A 271 -6.08 -3.49 10.39
N LEU A 272 -4.97 -2.80 10.13
CA LEU A 272 -4.09 -2.33 11.22
C LEU A 272 -4.81 -1.41 12.20
N TYR A 273 -5.65 -0.50 11.69
CA TYR A 273 -6.43 0.44 12.49
C TYR A 273 -7.51 -0.26 13.33
N SER A 274 -8.16 -1.27 12.75
CA SER A 274 -9.22 -2.06 13.37
C SER A 274 -10.35 -1.19 13.98
N ASP A 275 -10.78 -0.12 13.31
CA ASP A 275 -11.72 0.89 13.84
C ASP A 275 -11.31 1.40 15.24
N GLY A 276 -10.07 1.86 15.36
CA GLY A 276 -9.55 2.44 16.61
C GLY A 276 -9.13 1.42 17.67
N ARG A 277 -9.33 0.12 17.45
CA ARG A 277 -8.91 -0.93 18.39
C ARG A 277 -7.42 -1.28 18.30
N GLY A 278 -6.76 -1.00 17.16
CA GLY A 278 -5.32 -1.24 16.97
C GLY A 278 -4.87 -2.72 16.98
N ILE A 279 -5.80 -3.68 16.93
CA ILE A 279 -5.50 -5.12 17.07
C ILE A 279 -4.61 -5.62 15.93
N GLY A 280 -4.84 -5.15 14.70
CA GLY A 280 -3.98 -5.48 13.56
C GLY A 280 -2.55 -4.97 13.75
N LEU A 281 -2.38 -3.75 14.29
CA LEU A 281 -1.06 -3.20 14.60
C LEU A 281 -0.31 -3.97 15.70
N GLU A 282 -1.02 -4.41 16.74
CA GLU A 282 -0.45 -5.33 17.74
C GLU A 282 -0.02 -6.66 17.11
N GLY A 283 -0.81 -7.16 16.16
CA GLY A 283 -0.47 -8.33 15.35
C GLY A 283 0.82 -8.15 14.56
N LEU A 284 0.97 -6.99 13.91
CA LEU A 284 2.20 -6.65 13.19
C LEU A 284 3.41 -6.58 14.13
N ASP A 285 3.28 -5.94 15.31
CA ASP A 285 4.33 -5.90 16.33
C ASP A 285 4.75 -7.31 16.77
N ALA A 286 3.77 -8.21 16.96
CA ALA A 286 4.01 -9.60 17.32
C ALA A 286 4.71 -10.39 16.22
N LEU A 287 4.29 -10.24 14.95
CA LEU A 287 4.95 -10.85 13.79
C LEU A 287 6.39 -10.38 13.67
N CYS A 288 6.65 -9.06 13.72
CA CYS A 288 8.01 -8.51 13.64
C CYS A 288 8.90 -8.98 14.80
N THR A 289 8.35 -9.05 16.02
CA THR A 289 9.05 -9.62 17.18
C THR A 289 9.47 -11.07 16.92
N ARG A 290 8.57 -11.86 16.33
CA ARG A 290 8.83 -13.26 15.99
C ARG A 290 9.88 -13.40 14.89
N LEU A 291 9.80 -12.60 13.82
CA LEU A 291 10.79 -12.56 12.75
C LEU A 291 12.19 -12.24 13.27
N LYS A 292 12.30 -11.24 14.15
CA LYS A 292 13.57 -10.88 14.79
C LYS A 292 14.14 -12.02 15.63
N LYS A 293 13.30 -12.76 16.35
CA LYS A 293 13.73 -13.93 17.14
C LYS A 293 14.20 -15.09 16.25
N VAL A 294 13.47 -15.37 15.16
CA VAL A 294 13.69 -16.54 14.31
C VAL A 294 14.83 -16.33 13.32
N PHE A 295 14.87 -15.19 12.66
CA PHE A 295 15.83 -14.91 11.59
C PHE A 295 16.93 -13.93 12.01
N GLY A 296 16.65 -13.03 12.96
CA GLY A 296 17.62 -12.05 13.47
C GLY A 296 18.30 -11.27 12.34
N SER A 297 19.63 -11.30 12.31
CA SER A 297 20.44 -10.60 11.30
C SER A 297 20.51 -11.30 9.94
N ASN A 298 19.86 -12.46 9.75
CA ASN A 298 19.88 -13.21 8.50
C ASN A 298 18.87 -12.68 7.46
N ILE A 299 17.95 -11.81 7.89
CA ILE A 299 17.06 -11.05 7.00
C ILE A 299 17.44 -9.58 7.03
N GLU A 300 17.06 -8.86 5.97
CA GLU A 300 17.29 -7.42 5.84
C GLU A 300 16.02 -6.73 5.38
N TRP A 301 15.54 -5.78 6.19
CA TRP A 301 14.43 -4.93 5.79
C TRP A 301 14.87 -3.96 4.69
N THR A 302 14.14 -3.94 3.58
CA THR A 302 14.52 -3.18 2.40
C THR A 302 13.34 -2.40 1.83
N LYS A 303 13.59 -1.19 1.34
CA LYS A 303 12.61 -0.42 0.55
C LYS A 303 12.60 -0.92 -0.89
N PHE A 304 11.49 -0.71 -1.58
CA PHE A 304 11.38 -1.10 -2.99
C PHE A 304 12.25 -0.25 -3.93
N GLU A 305 12.62 0.97 -3.53
CA GLU A 305 13.62 1.79 -4.26
C GLU A 305 15.06 1.29 -4.14
N ASP A 306 15.39 0.58 -3.04
CA ASP A 306 16.74 0.09 -2.80
C ASP A 306 16.98 -1.28 -3.44
N LEU A 307 15.91 -1.92 -3.92
CA LEU A 307 15.95 -3.21 -4.55
C LEU A 307 16.27 -3.00 -6.04
N ASN A 308 17.38 -3.60 -6.50
CA ASN A 308 17.77 -3.56 -7.91
C ASN A 308 16.89 -4.54 -8.69
N TRP A 309 15.92 -4.02 -9.45
CA TRP A 309 14.98 -4.78 -10.28
C TRP A 309 15.31 -4.77 -11.77
#